data_AF-A0A9J6CUT5-F1
#
_entry.id   AF-A0A9J6CUT5-F1
#
_cell.length_a   1.000
_cell.length_b   1.000
_cell.length_c   1.000
_cell.angle_alpha   90.00
_cell.angle_beta   90.00
_cell.angle_gamma   90.00
#
_symmetry.space_group_name_H-M   'P 1'
#
loop_
_entity.id
_entity.type
_entity.pdbx_description
1 polymer ?
#
loop_
_entity_poly.entity_id
_entity_poly.type
_entity_poly.pdbx_seq_one_letter_code
_entity_poly.pdbx_strand_id
1 'polypeptide(L)'
;MLSLYTLLKPPKFGNCTVNAEEKRPCITLGDMRLAFQPDEQQTSRLDSLRARLNGLIEEGSWECEDVLEHDYSMADTVDCIIYSVTGYLCRNIGKKTVCATCRDGLIKQTGFCGIPEADLVNCKTRGKLIHPNLNIYYLLKATEKEFTKQPSDNCVYSKTLDHVLLTYPFMFPCSLHKADVMAKVLHYYICLRMQQHCKQQRQKEAKKSQEMRKRAKLVRVALCFTVT
;
A
#
# COMPACT_ATOMS: atom_id res chain seq x y z
N MET A 1 -8.00 5.31 6.25
CA MET A 1 -6.82 5.01 7.08
C MET A 1 -6.87 5.89 8.32
N LEU A 2 -7.43 5.42 9.44
CA LEU A 2 -7.60 6.22 10.68
C LEU A 2 -6.98 5.52 11.90
N SER A 3 -6.18 4.46 11.69
CA SER A 3 -5.66 3.59 12.75
C SER A 3 -4.23 3.91 13.18
N LEU A 4 -3.52 4.78 12.46
CA LEU A 4 -2.13 5.17 12.77
C LEU A 4 -2.06 6.39 13.69
N TYR A 5 -3.05 7.28 13.65
CA TYR A 5 -3.08 8.52 14.45
C TYR A 5 -3.32 8.32 15.95
N THR A 6 -3.68 7.11 16.41
CA THR A 6 -3.93 6.82 17.83
C THR A 6 -2.71 6.34 18.62
N LEU A 7 -1.56 6.15 17.97
CA LEU A 7 -0.32 5.71 18.63
C LEU A 7 0.59 6.86 19.05
N LEU A 8 0.32 8.10 18.61
CA LEU A 8 1.07 9.28 19.02
C LEU A 8 0.15 10.17 19.85
N LYS A 9 0.21 10.07 21.18
CA LYS A 9 -0.24 11.18 22.00
C LYS A 9 0.83 12.27 21.89
N PRO A 10 0.50 13.50 21.45
CA PRO A 10 1.47 14.58 21.53
C PRO A 10 1.81 14.84 23.01
N PRO A 11 3.08 15.16 23.31
CA PRO A 11 3.50 15.47 24.67
C PRO A 11 2.69 16.66 25.21
N LYS A 12 2.19 16.54 26.44
CA LYS A 12 1.25 17.51 27.02
C LYS A 12 1.88 18.88 27.29
N PHE A 13 3.21 18.98 27.31
CA PHE A 13 3.94 20.25 27.37
C PHE A 13 5.31 20.06 26.71
N GLY A 14 5.72 21.03 25.91
CA GLY A 14 7.05 21.09 25.31
C GLY A 14 7.09 22.17 24.26
N ASN A 15 7.76 23.29 24.56
CA ASN A 15 8.11 24.30 23.57
C ASN A 15 9.09 23.66 22.57
N CYS A 16 8.60 23.06 21.49
CA CYS A 16 9.44 22.67 20.38
C CYS A 16 9.77 23.92 19.56
N THR A 17 10.95 24.49 19.78
CA THR A 17 11.63 25.27 18.76
C THR A 17 12.05 24.29 17.67
N VAL A 18 11.48 24.44 16.47
CA VAL A 18 11.95 23.72 15.29
C VAL A 18 13.33 24.28 14.98
N ASN A 19 14.39 23.64 15.48
CA ASN A 19 15.75 23.94 15.04
C ASN A 19 15.85 23.52 13.57
N ALA A 20 15.80 24.50 12.67
CA ALA A 20 15.73 24.28 11.23
C ALA A 20 17.05 23.77 10.61
N GLU A 21 18.08 23.42 11.39
CA GLU A 21 19.43 23.17 10.84
C GLU A 21 20.24 22.04 11.52
N GLU A 22 19.62 21.09 12.20
CA GLU A 22 20.31 19.82 12.52
C GLU A 22 20.03 18.80 11.42
N LYS A 23 20.83 18.84 10.34
CA LYS A 23 20.90 17.72 9.40
C LYS A 23 21.43 16.50 10.15
N ARG A 24 20.52 15.66 10.64
CA ARG A 24 20.88 14.36 11.20
C ARG A 24 21.70 13.59 10.15
N PRO A 25 22.83 12.98 10.52
CA PRO A 25 23.60 12.16 9.60
C PRO A 25 22.79 10.92 9.20
N CYS A 26 22.21 10.95 7.99
CA CYS A 26 21.42 9.85 7.44
C CYS A 26 22.24 9.08 6.40
N ILE A 27 22.14 7.75 6.39
CA ILE A 27 22.72 6.90 5.35
C ILE A 27 21.60 6.43 4.44
N THR A 28 21.72 6.74 3.15
CA THR A 28 20.68 6.44 2.17
C THR A 28 20.93 5.08 1.50
N LEU A 29 19.89 4.48 0.93
CA LEU A 29 20.08 3.29 0.07
C LEU A 29 20.86 3.62 -1.23
N GLY A 30 20.85 4.89 -1.65
CA GLY A 30 21.71 5.39 -2.72
C GLY A 30 23.19 5.27 -2.35
N ASP A 31 23.56 5.62 -1.11
CA ASP A 31 24.93 5.46 -0.60
C ASP A 31 25.39 3.99 -0.64
N MET A 32 24.51 3.07 -0.23
CA MET A 32 24.78 1.63 -0.29
C MET A 32 24.93 1.16 -1.74
N ARG A 33 24.00 1.53 -2.62
CA ARG A 33 24.02 1.12 -4.03
C ARG A 33 25.28 1.61 -4.75
N LEU A 34 25.73 2.83 -4.45
CA LEU A 34 26.97 3.39 -4.98
C LEU A 34 28.20 2.67 -4.41
N ALA A 35 28.22 2.38 -3.11
CA ALA A 35 29.33 1.68 -2.48
C ALA A 35 29.51 0.24 -2.98
N PHE A 36 28.42 -0.44 -3.37
CA PHE A 36 28.46 -1.80 -3.91
C PHE A 36 28.51 -1.86 -5.45
N GLN A 37 28.64 -0.72 -6.13
CA GLN A 37 28.78 -0.71 -7.59
C GLN A 37 30.20 -1.15 -7.98
N PRO A 38 30.35 -2.14 -8.88
CA PRO A 38 31.67 -2.66 -9.26
C PRO A 38 32.36 -1.71 -10.25
N ASP A 39 33.21 -0.84 -9.73
CA ASP A 39 34.13 0.01 -10.50
C ASP A 39 35.44 0.26 -9.73
N GLU A 40 36.37 1.02 -10.34
CA GLU A 40 37.69 1.35 -9.75
C GLU A 40 37.61 2.13 -8.43
N GLN A 41 36.46 2.75 -8.13
CA GLN A 41 36.21 3.56 -6.93
C GLN A 41 35.38 2.80 -5.87
N GLN A 42 35.13 1.50 -6.05
CA GLN A 42 34.31 0.71 -5.12
C GLN A 42 34.90 0.69 -3.71
N THR A 43 36.20 0.41 -3.58
CA THR A 43 36.90 0.33 -2.29
C THR A 43 36.87 1.66 -1.55
N SER A 44 37.15 2.77 -2.22
CA SER A 44 37.11 4.10 -1.59
C SER A 44 35.71 4.52 -1.13
N ARG A 45 34.66 4.13 -1.88
CA ARG A 45 33.26 4.37 -1.49
C ARG A 45 32.82 3.48 -0.33
N LEU A 46 33.28 2.23 -0.27
CA LEU A 46 33.07 1.36 0.89
C LEU A 46 33.75 1.89 2.15
N ASP A 47 34.99 2.40 2.02
CA ASP A 47 35.72 2.98 3.13
C ASP A 47 35.06 4.27 3.65
N SER A 48 34.54 5.11 2.73
CA SER A 48 33.76 6.29 3.08
C SER A 48 32.46 5.95 3.81
N LEU A 49 31.73 4.93 3.34
CA LEU A 49 30.52 4.44 3.99
C LEU A 49 30.82 3.86 5.38
N ARG A 50 31.92 3.12 5.51
CA ARG A 50 32.38 2.55 6.79
C ARG A 50 32.76 3.64 7.79
N ALA A 51 33.46 4.68 7.35
CA ALA A 51 33.81 5.81 8.21
C ALA A 51 32.56 6.55 8.71
N ARG A 52 31.56 6.76 7.84
CA ARG A 52 30.26 7.35 8.24
C ARG A 52 29.52 6.48 9.25
N LEU A 53 29.46 5.16 9.03
CA LEU A 53 28.83 4.21 9.96
C LEU A 53 29.53 4.20 11.32
N ASN A 54 30.86 4.20 11.34
CA ASN A 54 31.63 4.24 12.57
C ASN A 54 31.39 5.54 13.35
N GLY A 55 31.35 6.69 12.67
CA GLY A 55 31.03 7.97 13.30
C GLY A 55 29.66 7.97 13.97
N LEU A 56 28.64 7.40 13.31
CA LEU A 56 27.30 7.24 13.89
C LEU A 56 27.29 6.36 15.15
N ILE A 57 28.09 5.29 15.16
CA ILE A 57 28.21 4.38 16.30
C ILE A 57 28.92 5.08 17.48
N GLU A 58 29.98 5.84 17.20
CA GLU A 58 30.78 6.56 18.18
C GLU A 58 30.03 7.73 18.84
N GLU A 59 29.17 8.43 18.09
CA GLU A 59 28.34 9.54 18.59
C GLU A 59 27.16 9.09 19.47
N GLY A 60 26.85 7.78 19.51
CA GLY A 60 25.89 7.18 20.45
C GLY A 60 24.44 7.68 20.36
N SER A 61 24.08 8.42 19.30
CA SER A 61 22.80 9.13 19.14
C SER A 61 21.97 8.61 17.96
N TRP A 62 21.93 7.29 17.76
CA TRP A 62 21.17 6.68 16.68
C TRP A 62 20.07 5.75 17.21
N GLU A 63 18.82 6.03 16.87
CA GLU A 63 17.77 5.01 16.83
C GLU A 63 17.73 4.40 15.42
N CYS A 64 17.35 3.13 15.27
CA CYS A 64 17.37 2.44 13.96
C CYS A 64 16.52 3.16 12.89
N GLU A 65 15.55 3.95 13.33
CA GLU A 65 14.65 4.77 12.52
C GLU A 65 15.31 6.08 12.02
N ASP A 66 16.44 6.49 12.59
CA ASP A 66 17.22 7.68 12.19
C ASP A 66 18.26 7.39 11.09
N VAL A 67 18.76 6.14 11.03
CA VAL A 67 19.91 5.77 10.17
C VAL A 67 19.48 5.37 8.76
N LEU A 68 18.28 4.82 8.60
CA LEU A 68 17.75 4.34 7.33
C LEU A 68 16.63 5.27 6.85
N GLU A 69 16.94 6.10 5.85
CA GLU A 69 15.93 6.91 5.17
C GLU A 69 14.83 5.99 4.60
N HIS A 70 13.57 6.43 4.65
CA HIS A 70 12.47 5.75 3.97
C HIS A 70 12.88 5.56 2.51
N ASP A 71 12.92 4.32 2.03
CA ASP A 71 13.32 4.05 0.66
C ASP A 71 12.32 4.68 -0.32
N TYR A 72 12.59 5.90 -0.78
CA TYR A 72 11.76 6.61 -1.75
C TYR A 72 11.73 5.92 -3.12
N SER A 73 12.53 4.87 -3.33
CA SER A 73 12.40 4.01 -4.51
C SER A 73 11.28 2.97 -4.36
N MET A 74 10.77 2.75 -3.15
CA MET A 74 9.63 1.87 -2.90
C MET A 74 8.32 2.59 -3.18
N ALA A 75 7.42 1.88 -3.84
CA ALA A 75 6.07 2.33 -4.01
C ALA A 75 5.29 2.27 -2.68
N ASP A 76 4.23 3.07 -2.59
CA ASP A 76 3.28 2.96 -1.48
C ASP A 76 2.80 1.50 -1.37
N THR A 77 2.76 0.98 -0.14
CA THR A 77 2.21 -0.34 0.14
C THR A 77 0.81 -0.51 -0.45
N VAL A 78 0.00 0.56 -0.45
CA VAL A 78 -1.33 0.55 -1.07
C VAL A 78 -1.23 0.26 -2.57
N ASP A 79 -0.30 0.90 -3.26
CA ASP A 79 -0.11 0.73 -4.70
C ASP A 79 0.40 -0.68 -5.04
N CYS A 80 1.32 -1.23 -4.25
CA CYS A 80 1.77 -2.62 -4.35
C CYS A 80 0.61 -3.62 -4.16
N ILE A 81 -0.31 -3.34 -3.23
CA ILE A 81 -1.50 -4.16 -3.00
C ILE A 81 -2.46 -4.05 -4.19
N ILE A 82 -2.72 -2.83 -4.69
CA ILE A 82 -3.59 -2.61 -5.86
C ILE A 82 -3.03 -3.37 -7.06
N TYR A 83 -1.73 -3.29 -7.32
CA TYR A 83 -1.08 -4.01 -8.41
C TYR A 83 -1.27 -5.53 -8.29
N SER A 84 -1.03 -6.08 -7.10
CA SER A 84 -1.23 -7.52 -6.82
C SER A 84 -2.69 -7.96 -7.00
N VAL A 85 -3.65 -7.18 -6.49
CA VAL A 85 -5.09 -7.45 -6.65
C VAL A 85 -5.51 -7.35 -8.11
N THR A 86 -4.96 -6.39 -8.85
CA THR A 86 -5.18 -6.23 -10.30
C THR A 86 -4.74 -7.50 -11.03
N GLY A 87 -3.54 -8.02 -10.74
CA GLY A 87 -3.06 -9.29 -11.30
C GLY A 87 -4.02 -10.46 -11.02
N TYR A 88 -4.48 -10.61 -9.78
CA TYR A 88 -5.47 -11.63 -9.41
C TYR A 88 -6.79 -11.51 -10.19
N LEU A 89 -7.30 -10.27 -10.30
CA LEU A 89 -8.53 -9.96 -11.03
C LEU A 89 -8.38 -10.27 -12.52
N CYS A 90 -7.32 -9.78 -13.17
CA CYS A 90 -7.02 -10.05 -14.57
C CYS A 90 -6.94 -11.55 -14.86
N ARG A 91 -6.34 -12.33 -13.95
CA ARG A 91 -6.29 -13.78 -14.06
C ARG A 91 -7.67 -14.41 -14.07
N ASN A 92 -8.56 -13.96 -13.20
CA ASN A 92 -9.92 -14.49 -13.08
C ASN A 92 -10.81 -14.11 -14.26
N ILE A 93 -10.71 -12.87 -14.75
CA ILE A 93 -11.39 -12.44 -15.97
C ILE A 93 -10.85 -13.22 -17.17
N GLY A 94 -9.53 -13.32 -17.31
CA GLY A 94 -8.86 -14.00 -18.41
C GLY A 94 -9.28 -15.47 -18.59
N LYS A 95 -9.55 -16.20 -17.50
CA LYS A 95 -10.06 -17.58 -17.54
C LYS A 95 -11.42 -17.71 -18.24
N LYS A 96 -12.24 -16.66 -18.20
CA LYS A 96 -13.60 -16.63 -18.77
C LYS A 96 -13.66 -15.90 -20.11
N THR A 97 -12.53 -15.34 -20.56
CA THR A 97 -12.45 -14.55 -21.78
C THR A 97 -12.09 -15.44 -22.97
N VAL A 98 -12.97 -15.48 -23.96
CA VAL A 98 -12.78 -16.27 -25.19
C VAL A 98 -11.86 -15.54 -26.19
N CYS A 99 -11.99 -14.21 -26.30
CA CYS A 99 -11.19 -13.41 -27.22
C CYS A 99 -9.70 -13.45 -26.85
N ALA A 100 -8.85 -13.94 -27.76
CA ALA A 100 -7.40 -14.06 -27.56
C ALA A 100 -6.75 -12.68 -27.29
N THR A 101 -7.08 -11.66 -28.10
CA THR A 101 -6.56 -10.29 -27.92
C THR A 101 -6.92 -9.71 -26.55
N CYS A 102 -8.11 -9.99 -26.03
CA CYS A 102 -8.49 -9.56 -24.69
C CYS A 102 -7.71 -10.32 -23.61
N ARG A 103 -7.53 -11.63 -23.77
CA ARG A 103 -6.78 -12.45 -22.82
C ARG A 103 -5.32 -12.00 -22.71
N ASP A 104 -4.69 -11.74 -23.85
CA ASP A 104 -3.32 -11.21 -23.89
C ASP A 104 -3.27 -9.76 -23.42
N GLY A 105 -4.32 -8.97 -23.69
CA GLY A 105 -4.45 -7.61 -23.19
C GLY A 105 -4.63 -7.50 -21.68
N LEU A 106 -5.06 -8.56 -20.98
CA LEU A 106 -5.27 -8.57 -19.52
C LEU A 106 -3.97 -8.81 -18.73
N ILE A 107 -3.00 -9.52 -19.32
CA ILE A 107 -1.84 -10.09 -18.62
C ILE A 107 -0.56 -9.71 -19.35
N LYS A 108 0.45 -9.25 -18.62
CA LYS A 108 1.81 -9.12 -19.14
C LYS A 108 2.49 -10.49 -19.06
N GLN A 109 3.00 -10.99 -20.20
CA GLN A 109 3.59 -12.33 -20.28
C GLN A 109 4.96 -12.47 -19.58
N THR A 110 5.56 -11.38 -19.09
CA THR A 110 6.88 -11.40 -18.46
C THR A 110 6.80 -11.84 -16.99
N GLY A 111 7.75 -12.69 -16.56
CA GLY A 111 7.84 -13.16 -15.18
C GLY A 111 8.38 -12.13 -14.18
N PHE A 112 8.87 -10.99 -14.66
CA PHE A 112 9.38 -9.88 -13.86
C PHE A 112 8.85 -8.54 -14.39
N CYS A 113 8.65 -7.58 -13.49
CA CYS A 113 8.32 -6.20 -13.85
C CYS A 113 9.12 -5.23 -12.99
N GLY A 114 9.91 -4.35 -13.62
CA GLY A 114 10.83 -3.42 -12.93
C GLY A 114 10.17 -2.13 -12.44
N ILE A 115 8.85 -2.11 -12.25
CA ILE A 115 8.18 -0.99 -11.57
C ILE A 115 8.10 -1.32 -10.08
N PRO A 116 8.23 -0.33 -9.18
CA PRO A 116 8.25 -0.58 -7.75
C PRO A 116 6.92 -1.17 -7.23
N GLU A 117 5.78 -0.85 -7.87
CA GLU A 117 4.49 -1.43 -7.49
C GLU A 117 4.38 -2.93 -7.72
N ALA A 118 5.27 -3.49 -8.56
CA ALA A 118 5.29 -4.90 -8.86
C ALA A 118 6.07 -5.72 -7.82
N ASP A 119 6.72 -5.11 -6.84
CA ASP A 119 7.58 -5.78 -5.86
C ASP A 119 6.89 -6.94 -5.16
N LEU A 120 5.63 -6.76 -4.74
CA LEU A 120 4.87 -7.83 -4.08
C LEU A 120 4.66 -9.05 -5.00
N VAL A 121 4.47 -8.82 -6.30
CA VAL A 121 4.29 -9.88 -7.30
C VAL A 121 5.64 -10.51 -7.65
N ASN A 122 6.69 -9.70 -7.78
CA ASN A 122 8.07 -10.13 -8.02
C ASN A 122 8.58 -11.03 -6.89
N CYS A 123 8.32 -10.66 -5.63
CA CYS A 123 8.76 -11.42 -4.45
C CYS A 123 7.93 -12.70 -4.20
N LYS A 124 6.63 -12.69 -4.54
CA LYS A 124 5.69 -13.73 -4.12
C LYS A 124 5.42 -14.75 -5.23
N THR A 125 6.47 -15.42 -5.70
CA THR A 125 6.42 -16.32 -6.86
C THR A 125 6.24 -17.79 -6.50
N ARG A 126 5.23 -18.15 -5.68
CA ARG A 126 4.65 -19.51 -5.75
C ARG A 126 3.87 -19.74 -7.07
N GLY A 127 4.21 -19.03 -8.14
CA GLY A 127 3.66 -19.13 -9.51
C GLY A 127 2.21 -18.71 -9.72
N LYS A 128 1.50 -18.20 -8.69
CA LYS A 128 0.03 -17.97 -8.77
C LYS A 128 -0.38 -16.51 -9.00
N LEU A 129 0.52 -15.56 -8.73
CA LEU A 129 0.33 -14.14 -9.00
C LEU A 129 0.90 -13.82 -10.38
N ILE A 130 0.20 -12.98 -11.13
CA ILE A 130 0.56 -12.61 -12.49
C ILE A 130 0.73 -11.09 -12.57
N HIS A 131 1.57 -10.64 -13.50
CA HIS A 131 1.69 -9.21 -13.80
C HIS A 131 0.49 -8.77 -14.66
N PRO A 132 -0.34 -7.83 -14.20
CA PRO A 132 -1.42 -7.29 -15.01
C PRO A 132 -0.90 -6.36 -16.11
N ASN A 133 -1.77 -6.05 -17.07
CA ASN A 133 -1.57 -4.90 -17.96
C ASN A 133 -1.57 -3.59 -17.15
N LEU A 134 -0.60 -2.72 -17.41
CA LEU A 134 -0.41 -1.46 -16.70
C LEU A 134 -1.61 -0.51 -16.85
N ASN A 135 -2.27 -0.48 -18.01
CA ASN A 135 -3.46 0.36 -18.21
C ASN A 135 -4.61 -0.06 -17.28
N ILE A 136 -4.70 -1.35 -16.97
CA ILE A 136 -5.71 -1.87 -16.02
C ILE A 136 -5.30 -1.52 -14.59
N TYR A 137 -4.01 -1.66 -14.26
CA TYR A 137 -3.50 -1.23 -12.95
C TYR A 137 -3.78 0.25 -12.70
N TYR A 138 -3.45 1.14 -13.64
CA TYR A 138 -3.70 2.57 -13.49
C TYR A 138 -5.19 2.92 -13.45
N LEU A 139 -6.04 2.21 -14.21
CA LEU A 139 -7.50 2.32 -14.09
C LEU A 139 -7.96 1.99 -12.66
N LEU A 140 -7.48 0.90 -12.07
CA LEU A 140 -7.86 0.49 -10.71
C LEU A 140 -7.26 1.39 -9.63
N LYS A 141 -6.06 1.96 -9.86
CA LYS A 141 -5.47 3.00 -9.01
C LYS A 141 -6.34 4.25 -8.97
N ALA A 142 -6.79 4.72 -10.13
CA ALA A 142 -7.74 5.83 -10.22
C ALA A 142 -9.08 5.48 -9.53
N THR A 143 -9.56 4.25 -9.72
CA THR A 143 -10.79 3.76 -9.08
C THR A 143 -10.68 3.75 -7.56
N GLU A 144 -9.55 3.29 -6.99
CA GLU A 144 -9.35 3.31 -5.53
C GLU A 144 -9.31 4.74 -4.99
N LYS A 145 -8.68 5.67 -5.72
CA LYS A 145 -8.67 7.09 -5.36
C LYS A 145 -10.08 7.68 -5.29
N GLU A 146 -10.96 7.32 -6.22
CA GLU A 146 -12.36 7.77 -6.19
C GLU A 146 -13.18 7.06 -5.10
N PHE A 147 -13.00 5.75 -4.92
CA PHE A 147 -13.69 4.97 -3.90
C PHE A 147 -13.40 5.47 -2.47
N THR A 148 -12.15 5.88 -2.21
CA THR A 148 -11.70 6.32 -0.88
C THR A 148 -12.23 7.69 -0.47
N LYS A 149 -12.73 8.51 -1.40
CA LYS A 149 -13.28 9.84 -1.08
C LYS A 149 -14.54 9.75 -0.21
N GLN A 150 -15.44 8.81 -0.49
CA GLN A 150 -16.75 8.73 0.19
C GLN A 150 -17.23 7.27 0.34
N PRO A 151 -16.56 6.44 1.18
CA PRO A 151 -16.86 5.00 1.27
C PRO A 151 -18.14 4.66 2.04
N SER A 152 -18.79 5.63 2.70
CA SER A 152 -20.02 5.43 3.51
C SER A 152 -21.27 5.98 2.83
N ASP A 153 -21.18 6.40 1.57
CA ASP A 153 -22.33 6.86 0.80
C ASP A 153 -23.20 5.67 0.36
N ASN A 154 -24.52 5.81 0.36
CA ASN A 154 -25.42 4.74 -0.11
C ASN A 154 -25.23 4.44 -1.61
N CYS A 155 -24.65 5.39 -2.36
CA CYS A 155 -24.42 5.30 -3.80
C CYS A 155 -22.92 5.25 -4.16
N VAL A 156 -22.03 4.76 -3.28
CA VAL A 156 -20.57 4.69 -3.59
C VAL A 156 -20.32 4.04 -4.96
N TYR A 157 -21.03 2.95 -5.25
CA TYR A 157 -20.82 2.20 -6.48
C TYR A 157 -20.99 3.06 -7.75
N SER A 158 -22.16 3.68 -7.91
CA SER A 158 -22.47 4.48 -9.10
C SER A 158 -21.59 5.72 -9.15
N LYS A 159 -21.42 6.42 -8.03
CA LYS A 159 -20.58 7.62 -7.97
C LYS A 159 -19.14 7.32 -8.34
N THR A 160 -18.53 6.26 -7.81
CA THR A 160 -17.16 5.86 -8.19
C THR A 160 -17.09 5.51 -9.67
N LEU A 161 -18.04 4.72 -10.17
CA LEU A 161 -18.07 4.30 -11.56
C LEU A 161 -18.18 5.50 -12.52
N ASP A 162 -19.15 6.39 -12.29
CA ASP A 162 -19.41 7.56 -13.14
C ASP A 162 -18.20 8.49 -13.19
N HIS A 163 -17.60 8.81 -12.04
CA HIS A 163 -16.41 9.67 -12.01
C HIS A 163 -15.23 9.04 -12.75
N VAL A 164 -14.97 7.74 -12.56
CA VAL A 164 -13.86 7.06 -13.25
C VAL A 164 -14.08 7.04 -14.76
N LEU A 165 -15.31 6.75 -15.21
CA LEU A 165 -15.64 6.72 -16.64
C LEU A 165 -15.51 8.09 -17.31
N LEU A 166 -15.81 9.18 -16.59
CA LEU A 166 -15.69 10.54 -17.10
C LEU A 166 -14.24 11.07 -17.10
N THR A 167 -13.41 10.64 -16.14
CA THR A 167 -12.10 11.25 -15.89
C THR A 167 -10.93 10.46 -16.43
N TYR A 168 -11.04 9.13 -16.57
CA TYR A 168 -9.90 8.28 -16.89
C TYR A 168 -9.95 7.75 -18.34
N PRO A 169 -9.00 8.15 -19.21
CA PRO A 169 -8.92 7.65 -20.58
C PRO A 169 -8.34 6.23 -20.61
N PHE A 170 -9.21 5.22 -20.55
CA PHE A 170 -8.78 3.83 -20.59
C PHE A 170 -8.26 3.43 -21.98
N MET A 171 -7.08 2.81 -22.05
CA MET A 171 -6.50 2.24 -23.27
C MET A 171 -6.42 0.71 -23.19
N PHE A 172 -6.88 0.03 -24.22
CA PHE A 172 -6.90 -1.45 -24.28
C PHE A 172 -6.69 -1.93 -25.71
N PRO A 173 -5.93 -3.02 -25.95
CA PRO A 173 -5.56 -3.45 -27.30
C PRO A 173 -6.73 -3.99 -28.14
N CYS A 174 -7.80 -4.49 -27.52
CA CYS A 174 -8.98 -4.96 -28.24
C CYS A 174 -10.04 -3.85 -28.32
N SER A 175 -10.27 -3.29 -29.51
CA SER A 175 -11.29 -2.25 -29.73
C SER A 175 -12.73 -2.77 -29.54
N LEU A 176 -13.02 -3.99 -30.02
CA LEU A 176 -14.35 -4.59 -29.99
C LEU A 176 -14.89 -4.80 -28.57
N HIS A 177 -14.07 -5.31 -27.66
CA HIS A 177 -14.49 -5.66 -26.29
C HIS A 177 -13.91 -4.72 -25.23
N LYS A 178 -13.35 -3.58 -25.63
CA LYS A 178 -12.74 -2.60 -24.71
C LYS A 178 -13.71 -2.20 -23.61
N ALA A 179 -14.92 -1.82 -23.99
CA ALA A 179 -15.97 -1.38 -23.06
C ALA A 179 -16.38 -2.51 -22.10
N ASP A 180 -16.57 -3.72 -22.63
CA ASP A 180 -16.96 -4.89 -21.82
C ASP A 180 -15.89 -5.28 -20.80
N VAL A 181 -14.63 -5.28 -21.20
CA VAL A 181 -13.51 -5.57 -20.30
C VAL A 181 -13.42 -4.51 -19.21
N MET A 182 -13.51 -3.23 -19.58
CA MET A 182 -13.49 -2.12 -18.63
C MET A 182 -14.63 -2.24 -17.61
N ALA A 183 -15.86 -2.48 -18.08
CA ALA A 183 -17.03 -2.65 -17.23
C ALA A 183 -16.86 -3.83 -16.26
N LYS A 184 -16.38 -4.99 -16.74
CA LYS A 184 -16.12 -6.18 -15.91
C LYS A 184 -15.06 -5.91 -14.84
N VAL A 185 -13.97 -5.23 -15.22
CA VAL A 185 -12.88 -4.87 -14.31
C VAL A 185 -13.38 -3.94 -13.20
N LEU A 186 -14.05 -2.84 -13.58
CA LEU A 186 -14.54 -1.85 -12.63
C LEU A 186 -15.60 -2.44 -11.72
N HIS A 187 -16.59 -3.15 -12.27
CA HIS A 187 -17.63 -3.81 -11.49
C HIS A 187 -17.03 -4.76 -10.45
N TYR A 188 -16.14 -5.65 -10.89
CA TYR A 188 -15.51 -6.62 -9.99
C TYR A 188 -14.72 -5.93 -8.88
N TYR A 189 -13.92 -4.92 -9.22
CA TYR A 189 -13.08 -4.22 -8.26
C TYR A 189 -13.90 -3.43 -7.23
N ILE A 190 -14.88 -2.64 -7.68
CA ILE A 190 -15.72 -1.83 -6.78
C ILE A 190 -16.51 -2.75 -5.85
N CYS A 191 -17.12 -3.83 -6.36
CA CYS A 191 -17.82 -4.80 -5.53
C CYS A 191 -16.89 -5.45 -4.49
N LEU A 192 -15.68 -5.84 -4.90
CA LEU A 192 -14.67 -6.38 -3.98
C LEU A 192 -14.32 -5.37 -2.87
N ARG A 193 -14.12 -4.10 -3.22
CA ARG A 193 -13.80 -3.04 -2.25
C ARG A 193 -14.95 -2.76 -1.29
N MET A 194 -16.19 -2.72 -1.77
CA MET A 194 -17.39 -2.59 -0.93
C MET A 194 -17.48 -3.75 0.08
N GLN A 195 -17.28 -4.99 -0.37
CA GLN A 195 -17.28 -6.16 0.51
C GLN A 195 -16.18 -6.09 1.58
N GLN A 196 -14.97 -5.69 1.17
CA GLN A 196 -13.86 -5.49 2.09
C GLN A 196 -14.17 -4.38 3.11
N HIS A 197 -14.78 -3.27 2.67
CA HIS A 197 -15.18 -2.18 3.54
C HIS A 197 -16.20 -2.64 4.59
N CYS A 198 -17.26 -3.33 4.17
CA CYS A 198 -18.27 -3.88 5.07
C CYS A 198 -17.67 -4.87 6.07
N LYS A 199 -16.74 -5.73 5.64
CA LYS A 199 -16.02 -6.66 6.52
C LYS A 199 -15.18 -5.93 7.56
N GLN A 200 -14.47 -4.88 7.15
CA GLN A 200 -13.66 -4.06 8.07
C GLN A 200 -14.53 -3.32 9.09
N GLN A 201 -15.67 -2.76 8.69
CA GLN A 201 -16.63 -2.13 9.60
C GLN A 201 -17.15 -3.12 10.65
N ARG A 202 -17.64 -4.30 10.21
CA ARG A 202 -18.11 -5.35 11.14
C ARG A 202 -17.04 -5.80 12.12
N GLN A 203 -15.79 -5.94 11.68
CA GLN A 203 -14.69 -6.32 12.56
C GLN A 203 -14.40 -5.23 13.62
N LYS A 204 -14.48 -3.95 13.25
CA LYS A 204 -14.33 -2.84 14.20
C LYS A 204 -15.44 -2.82 15.24
N GLU A 205 -16.68 -3.01 14.81
CA GLU A 205 -17.84 -3.09 15.71
C GLU A 205 -17.74 -4.27 16.67
N ALA A 206 -17.34 -5.44 16.17
CA ALA A 206 -17.13 -6.63 17.00
C ALA A 206 -16.06 -6.40 18.08
N LYS A 207 -14.93 -5.77 17.72
CA LYS A 207 -13.87 -5.40 18.68
C LYS A 207 -14.39 -4.43 19.74
N LYS A 208 -15.13 -3.38 19.33
CA LYS A 208 -15.75 -2.42 20.26
C LYS A 208 -16.73 -3.12 21.21
N SER A 209 -17.56 -4.03 20.71
CA SER A 209 -18.48 -4.82 21.53
C SER A 209 -17.73 -5.70 22.55
N GLN A 210 -16.63 -6.34 22.12
CA GLN A 210 -15.79 -7.16 23.00
C GLN A 210 -15.16 -6.32 24.12
N GLU A 211 -14.65 -5.12 23.81
CA GLU A 211 -14.09 -4.19 24.79
C GLU A 211 -15.15 -3.72 25.80
N MET A 212 -16.34 -3.37 25.33
CA MET A 212 -17.46 -2.99 26.20
C MET A 212 -17.87 -4.12 27.15
N ARG A 213 -17.89 -5.38 26.67
CA ARG A 213 -18.15 -6.56 27.51
C ARG A 213 -17.06 -6.75 28.57
N LYS A 214 -15.79 -6.54 28.24
CA LYS A 214 -14.67 -6.62 29.21
C LYS A 214 -14.80 -5.52 30.28
N ARG A 215 -15.10 -4.28 29.89
CA ARG A 215 -15.32 -3.17 30.81
C ARG A 215 -16.50 -3.41 31.76
N ALA A 216 -17.64 -3.88 31.24
CA ALA A 216 -18.81 -4.19 32.06
C ALA A 216 -18.52 -5.27 33.12
N LYS A 217 -17.73 -6.30 32.78
CA LYS A 217 -17.30 -7.32 33.74
C LYS A 217 -16.44 -6.72 34.86
N LEU A 218 -15.50 -5.83 34.54
CA LEU A 218 -14.66 -5.16 35.54
C LEU A 218 -15.46 -4.29 36.49
N VAL A 219 -16.42 -3.49 35.98
CA VAL A 219 -17.31 -2.67 36.81
C VAL A 219 -18.16 -3.53 37.74
N ARG A 220 -18.66 -4.66 37.25
CA ARG A 220 -19.47 -5.60 38.04
C ARG A 220 -18.66 -6.26 39.16
N VAL A 221 -17.38 -6.55 38.91
CA VAL A 221 -16.46 -7.06 39.94
C VAL A 221 -16.13 -5.97 40.96
N ALA A 222 -15.82 -4.74 40.53
CA ALA A 222 -15.51 -3.62 41.43
C ALA A 222 -16.68 -3.26 42.36
N LEU A 223 -17.92 -3.31 41.86
CA LEU A 223 -19.13 -3.08 42.67
C LEU A 223 -19.39 -4.17 43.73
N CYS A 224 -18.88 -5.40 43.53
CA CYS A 224 -18.95 -6.44 44.56
C CYS A 224 -17.97 -6.21 45.72
N PHE A 225 -16.89 -5.45 45.51
CA PHE A 225 -15.88 -5.17 46.55
C PHE A 225 -16.18 -3.92 47.38
N THR A 226 -17.20 -3.14 47.04
CA THR A 226 -17.58 -1.91 47.76
C THR A 226 -18.79 -2.08 48.69
N VAL A 227 -19.31 -3.29 48.85
CA VAL A 227 -20.53 -3.59 49.65
C VAL A 227 -20.23 -4.50 50.86
N THR A 228 -19.00 -4.48 51.36
CA THR A 228 -18.58 -5.15 52.61
C THR A 228 -17.92 -4.14 53.52
#